data_AF-A0A1G7XBV0-F1
#
_entry.id   AF-A0A1G7XBV0-F1
#
_cell.length_a   1.000
_cell.length_b   1.000
_cell.length_c   1.000
_cell.angle_alpha   90.00
_cell.angle_beta   90.00
_cell.angle_gamma   90.00
#
_symmetry.space_group_name_H-M   'P 1'
#
loop_
_entity.id
_entity.type
_entity.pdbx_description
1 polymer ?
#
loop_
_entity_poly.entity_id
_entity_poly.type
_entity_poly.pdbx_seq_one_letter_code
_entity_poly.pdbx_strand_id
1 'polypeptide(L)' 'MVPIKQRLLQRFAKARGVVGARWRESLAQHDPFFDSRIGEAYMRSVAQAHSDPRRGNVDRIERVTLALEKIAGLIPVPI' A
#
# COMPACT_ATOMS: atom_id res chain seq x y z
N MET A 1 16.14 -15.98 0.10
CA MET A 1 15.35 -15.18 -0.88
C MET A 1 14.17 -14.55 -0.15
N VAL A 2 14.01 -13.23 -0.16
CA VAL A 2 12.85 -12.58 0.51
C VAL A 2 11.62 -12.71 -0.39
N PRO A 3 10.48 -13.24 0.10
CA PRO A 3 9.26 -13.38 -0.71
C PRO A 3 8.78 -12.05 -1.30
N ILE A 4 8.21 -12.06 -2.51
CA ILE A 4 7.68 -10.87 -3.18
C ILE A 4 6.73 -10.06 -2.29
N LYS A 5 5.85 -10.76 -1.56
CA LYS A 5 4.91 -10.16 -0.61
C LYS A 5 5.63 -9.37 0.49
N GLN A 6 6.73 -9.89 1.02
CA GLN A 6 7.47 -9.24 2.10
C GLN A 6 8.26 -8.04 1.59
N ARG A 7 8.80 -8.12 0.37
CA ARG A 7 9.40 -6.97 -0.33
C ARG A 7 8.37 -5.85 -0.54
N LEU A 8 7.16 -6.20 -0.95
CA LEU A 8 6.04 -5.26 -1.08
C LEU A 8 5.63 -4.61 0.24
N LEU A 9 5.50 -5.40 1.31
CA LEU A 9 5.16 -4.86 2.63
C LEU A 9 6.24 -3.92 3.20
N GLN A 10 7.52 -4.19 2.92
CA GLN A 10 8.62 -3.29 3.28
C GLN A 10 8.53 -1.95 2.53
N ARG A 11 8.23 -2.00 1.23
CA ARG A 11 8.01 -0.80 0.41
C ARG A 11 6.80 -0.01 0.87
N PHE A 12 5.69 -0.69 1.15
CA PHE A 12 4.51 -0.08 1.76
C PHE A 12 4.85 0.61 3.07
N ALA A 13 5.60 -0.04 3.97
CA ALA A 13 6.00 0.53 5.25
C ALA A 13 6.85 1.81 5.06
N LYS A 14 7.79 1.79 4.12
CA LYS A 14 8.61 2.95 3.76
C LYS A 14 7.76 4.11 3.23
N ALA A 15 6.91 3.85 2.22
CA ALA A 15 6.04 4.87 1.65
C ALA A 15 5.05 5.44 2.68
N ARG A 16 4.46 4.58 3.50
CA ARG A 16 3.58 4.97 4.61
C ARG A 16 4.31 5.83 5.64
N GLY A 17 5.58 5.56 5.92
CA GLY A 17 6.39 6.38 6.82
C GLY A 17 6.57 7.81 6.30
N VAL A 18 6.66 8.00 4.98
CA VAL A 18 6.77 9.32 4.34
C VAL A 18 5.43 10.05 4.30
N VAL A 19 4.35 9.38 3.87
CA VAL A 19 3.01 9.99 3.77
C VAL A 19 2.39 10.26 5.14
N GLY A 20 2.71 9.44 6.14
CA GLY A 20 2.28 9.60 7.52
C GLY A 20 1.00 8.83 7.89
N ALA A 21 0.48 9.12 9.08
CA ALA A 21 -0.60 8.34 9.69
C ALA A 21 -1.93 8.37 8.91
N ARG A 22 -2.17 9.47 8.16
CA ARG A 22 -3.40 9.71 7.37
C ARG A 22 -3.33 9.17 5.94
N TRP A 23 -2.41 8.25 5.66
CA TRP A 23 -2.15 7.72 4.31
C TRP A 23 -3.39 7.18 3.56
N ARG A 24 -4.41 6.65 4.26
CA ARG A 24 -5.64 6.18 3.62
C ARG A 24 -6.45 7.33 3.04
N GLU A 25 -6.57 8.41 3.80
CA GLU A 25 -7.26 9.63 3.37
C GLU A 25 -6.48 10.30 2.25
N SER A 26 -5.14 10.32 2.34
CA SER A 26 -4.29 10.78 1.23
C SER A 26 -4.52 9.96 -0.05
N LEU A 27 -4.59 8.63 0.05
CA LEU A 27 -4.89 7.80 -1.12
C LEU A 27 -6.27 8.11 -1.72
N ALA A 28 -7.31 8.22 -0.90
CA ALA A 28 -8.65 8.55 -1.37
C ALA A 28 -8.72 9.94 -2.04
N GLN A 29 -7.96 10.91 -1.54
CA GLN A 29 -7.89 12.26 -2.13
C GLN A 29 -7.13 12.30 -3.48
N HIS A 30 -6.14 11.43 -3.67
CA HIS A 30 -5.27 11.44 -4.84
C HIS A 30 -5.70 10.47 -5.96
N ASP A 31 -6.45 9.42 -5.63
CA ASP A 31 -6.91 8.42 -6.60
C ASP A 31 -8.36 7.98 -6.27
N PRO A 32 -9.34 8.29 -7.14
CA PRO A 32 -10.77 7.97 -6.94
C PRO A 32 -11.05 6.48 -6.72
N PHE A 33 -10.16 5.59 -7.16
CA PHE A 33 -10.31 4.18 -6.86
C PHE A 33 -10.31 3.93 -5.35
N PHE A 34 -9.47 4.62 -4.59
CA PHE A 34 -9.35 4.45 -3.14
C PHE A 34 -10.47 5.15 -2.35
N ASP A 35 -11.22 6.05 -2.97
CA ASP A 35 -12.45 6.62 -2.43
C ASP A 35 -13.67 5.68 -2.62
N SER A 36 -13.53 4.63 -3.42
CA SER A 36 -14.57 3.61 -3.58
C SER A 36 -14.55 2.58 -2.45
N ARG A 37 -15.70 1.92 -2.20
CA ARG A 37 -15.82 0.78 -1.27
C ARG A 37 -14.83 -0.36 -1.56
N ILE A 38 -14.52 -0.58 -2.84
CA ILE A 38 -13.54 -1.59 -3.26
C ILE A 38 -12.13 -1.16 -2.86
N GLY A 39 -11.77 0.09 -3.14
CA GLY A 39 -10.47 0.65 -2.76
C GLY A 39 -10.26 0.70 -1.24
N GLU A 40 -11.31 1.03 -0.48
CA GLU A 40 -11.29 0.96 0.98
C GLU A 40 -10.98 -0.47 1.47
N ALA A 41 -11.62 -1.48 0.88
CA ALA A 41 -11.34 -2.88 1.19
C ALA A 41 -9.89 -3.29 0.85
N TYR A 42 -9.28 -2.70 -0.18
CA TYR A 42 -7.88 -2.89 -0.51
C TYR A 42 -6.99 -2.30 0.58
N MET A 43 -7.21 -1.03 0.96
CA MET A 43 -6.45 -0.36 2.03
C MET A 43 -6.56 -1.09 3.36
N ARG A 44 -7.76 -1.60 3.70
CA ARG A 44 -7.99 -2.41 4.90
C ARG A 44 -7.21 -3.71 4.86
N SER A 45 -7.24 -4.42 3.72
CA SER A 45 -6.51 -5.67 3.52
C SER A 45 -4.99 -5.49 3.68
N VAL A 46 -4.44 -4.42 3.10
CA VAL A 46 -3.00 -4.11 3.21
C VAL A 46 -2.60 -3.71 4.62
N ALA A 47 -3.44 -2.95 5.32
CA ALA A 47 -3.19 -2.63 6.73
C ALA A 47 -3.14 -3.88 7.62
N GLN A 48 -4.01 -4.86 7.38
CA GLN A 48 -3.98 -6.14 8.08
C GLN A 48 -2.74 -6.96 7.71
N ALA A 49 -2.36 -6.97 6.43
CA ALA A 49 -1.17 -7.67 5.93
C ALA A 49 0.14 -7.10 6.50
N HIS A 50 0.20 -5.79 6.73
CA HIS A 50 1.34 -5.14 7.36
C HIS A 50 1.52 -5.56 8.82
N SER A 51 0.43 -5.83 9.55
CA SER A 51 0.50 -6.35 10.92
C SER A 51 0.71 -7.87 10.99
N ASP A 52 0.16 -8.63 10.04
CA ASP A 52 0.32 -10.08 9.94
C ASP A 52 0.61 -10.44 8.47
N PRO A 53 1.87 -10.68 8.10
CA PRO A 53 2.29 -10.96 6.72
C PRO A 53 1.65 -12.20 6.09
N ARG A 54 0.97 -13.05 6.87
CA ARG A 54 0.18 -14.19 6.35
C ARG A 54 -1.13 -13.72 5.70
N ARG A 55 -1.63 -12.54 6.05
CA ARG A 55 -2.88 -11.95 5.55
C ARG A 55 -2.66 -11.10 4.30
N GLY A 56 -3.75 -10.83 3.57
CA GLY A 56 -3.74 -9.98 2.38
C GLY A 56 -3.19 -10.65 1.12
N ASN A 57 -3.70 -10.20 -0.01
CA ASN A 57 -3.36 -10.67 -1.34
C ASN A 57 -2.28 -9.77 -1.97
N VAL A 58 -1.36 -10.37 -2.73
CA VAL A 58 -0.18 -9.69 -3.31
C VAL A 58 -0.58 -8.52 -4.21
N ASP A 59 -1.56 -8.71 -5.10
CA ASP A 59 -2.03 -7.70 -6.05
C ASP A 59 -2.61 -6.46 -5.33
N ARG A 60 -3.32 -6.69 -4.21
CA ARG A 60 -3.84 -5.59 -3.39
C ARG A 60 -2.71 -4.81 -2.72
N ILE A 61 -1.69 -5.51 -2.21
CA ILE A 61 -0.53 -4.89 -1.59
C ILE A 61 0.24 -4.09 -2.64
N GLU A 62 0.49 -4.65 -3.81
CA GLU A 62 1.15 -3.97 -4.91
C GLU A 62 0.43 -2.68 -5.30
N ARG A 63 -0.88 -2.76 -5.61
CA ARG A 63 -1.64 -1.58 -6.03
C ARG A 63 -1.61 -0.45 -5.00
N VAL A 64 -1.81 -0.77 -3.72
CA VAL A 64 -1.75 0.23 -2.64
C VAL A 64 -0.33 0.77 -2.49
N THR A 65 0.69 -0.08 -2.58
CA THR A 65 2.10 0.31 -2.44
C THR A 65 2.50 1.29 -3.54
N LEU A 66 2.20 0.98 -4.80
CA LEU A 66 2.54 1.84 -5.94
C LEU A 66 1.83 3.19 -5.86
N ALA A 67 0.55 3.19 -5.49
CA ALA A 67 -0.20 4.43 -5.30
C ALA A 67 0.39 5.28 -4.16
N LEU A 68 0.79 4.64 -3.07
CA LEU A 68 1.35 5.34 -1.92
C LEU A 68 2.77 5.86 -2.18
N GLU A 69 3.60 5.11 -2.92
CA GLU A 69 4.91 5.55 -3.38
C GLU A 69 4.82 6.77 -4.28
N LYS A 70 3.81 6.80 -5.17
CA LYS A 70 3.53 7.96 -6.02
C LYS A 70 3.23 9.21 -5.19
N ILE A 71 2.41 9.10 -4.14
CA ILE A 71 2.13 10.22 -3.22
C ILE A 71 3.39 10.61 -2.43
N ALA A 72 4.19 9.62 -2.02
CA ALA A 72 5.43 9.83 -1.29
C ALA A 72 6.58 10.41 -2.15
N GLY A 73 6.39 10.57 -3.46
CA GLY A 73 7.46 10.96 -4.39
C GLY A 73 8.57 9.93 -4.52
N LEU A 74 8.31 8.67 -4.18
CA LEU A 74 9.27 7.57 -4.31
C LEU A 74 9.18 6.97 -5.71
N ILE A 75 10.32 6.73 -6.35
CA ILE A 75 10.38 6.06 -7.66
C ILE A 75 10.09 4.57 -7.44
N PRO A 76 9.02 4.01 -8.03
CA PRO A 76 8.74 2.59 -7.91
C PRO A 76 9.82 1.78 -8.65
N VAL A 77 10.43 0.82 -7.96
CA VAL A 77 11.37 -0.13 -8.57
C VAL A 77 10.59 -1.39 -9.00
N PRO A 78 10.85 -2.01 -10.17
CA PRO A 78 10.27 -3.32 -10.49
C PRO A 78 10.64 -4.38 -9.44
N ILE A 79 9.73 -5.30 -9.07
CA ILE A 79 9.97 -6.36 -8.06
C ILE A 79 10.21 -7.72 -8.71
#